data_AF-I3T237-F1
#
_entry.id   AF-I3T237-F1
#
_cell.length_a   1.000
_cell.length_b   1.000
_cell.length_c   1.000
_cell.angle_alpha   90.00
_cell.angle_beta   90.00
_cell.angle_gamma   90.00
#
_symmetry.space_group_name_H-M   'P 1'
#
loop_
_entity.id
_entity.type
_entity.pdbx_description
1 polymer ?
#
loop_
_entity_poly.entity_id
_entity_poly.type
_entity_poly.pdbx_seq_one_letter_code
_entity_poly.pdbx_strand_id
1 'polypeptide(L)'
;MEYEGRFRQAQRQKYDCLLFDLDDTLYPLSCGIAKACGQNIKDYMVEKLGIDRSIIDDLSNHLYKNYGTTMAGLRAIGYDFDYDEYHSFVHGRLPYENLKPDPISKEPLAKPTL
;
A
#
# COMPACT_ATOMS: atom_id res chain seq x y z
N MET A 1 -38.71 23.94 6.56
CA MET A 1 -38.07 22.92 7.41
C MET A 1 -39.21 21.99 7.77
N GLU A 2 -39.22 20.72 7.39
CA GLU A 2 -38.33 19.68 7.88
C GLU A 2 -38.25 18.55 6.84
N TYR A 3 -37.02 18.18 6.49
CA TYR A 3 -36.71 17.07 5.59
C TYR A 3 -36.41 15.82 6.43
N GLU A 4 -37.27 15.51 7.39
CA GLU A 4 -37.10 14.33 8.25
C GLU A 4 -38.13 13.26 7.87
N GLY A 5 -37.67 12.10 7.40
CA GLY A 5 -38.56 10.96 7.21
C GLY A 5 -38.22 9.97 6.09
N ARG A 6 -36.97 9.85 5.64
CA ARG A 6 -36.58 8.79 4.69
C ARG A 6 -35.24 8.11 5.01
N PHE A 7 -34.97 7.81 6.27
CA PHE A 7 -34.06 6.72 6.57
C PHE A 7 -34.91 5.45 6.67
N ARG A 8 -35.08 4.76 5.53
CA ARG A 8 -35.46 3.34 5.59
C ARG A 8 -34.44 2.69 6.52
N GLN A 9 -34.92 2.03 7.57
CA GLN A 9 -34.10 1.16 8.40
C GLN A 9 -33.55 0.08 7.45
N ALA A 10 -32.36 0.33 6.91
CA ALA A 10 -31.74 -0.58 5.97
C ALA A 10 -31.57 -1.90 6.71
N GLN A 11 -32.16 -2.96 6.17
CA GLN A 11 -31.95 -4.33 6.63
C GLN A 11 -30.42 -4.51 6.74
N ARG A 12 -29.91 -4.82 7.94
CA ARG A 12 -28.46 -5.06 8.13
C ARG A 12 -28.06 -6.15 7.14
N GLN A 13 -27.29 -5.77 6.11
CA GLN A 13 -26.74 -6.76 5.20
C GLN A 13 -25.81 -7.65 6.00
N LYS A 14 -26.02 -8.96 5.87
CA LYS A 14 -25.12 -9.96 6.44
C LYS A 14 -23.92 -10.06 5.50
N TYR A 15 -22.72 -9.80 6.01
CA TYR A 15 -21.47 -9.94 5.27
C TYR A 15 -20.74 -11.16 5.82
N ASP A 16 -20.37 -12.09 4.95
CA ASP A 16 -19.61 -13.30 5.34
C ASP A 16 -18.09 -13.06 5.31
N CYS A 17 -17.64 -11.96 4.69
CA CYS A 17 -16.23 -11.62 4.53
C CYS A 17 -16.02 -10.10 4.60
N LEU A 18 -14.91 -9.69 5.22
CA LEU A 18 -14.39 -8.33 5.22
C LEU A 18 -12.98 -8.36 4.66
N LEU A 19 -12.71 -7.53 3.65
CA LEU A 19 -11.38 -7.32 3.09
C LEU A 19 -10.87 -5.97 3.60
N PHE A 20 -9.71 -5.99 4.23
CA PHE A 20 -9.02 -4.79 4.67
C PHE A 20 -7.80 -4.58 3.79
N ASP A 21 -7.67 -3.35 3.29
CA ASP A 21 -6.39 -2.88 2.79
C ASP A 21 -5.41 -2.74 3.97
N LEU A 22 -4.12 -2.90 3.71
CA LEU A 22 -3.07 -2.90 4.73
C LEU A 22 -2.42 -1.53 4.85
N ASP A 23 -1.76 -1.12 3.77
CA ASP A 23 -0.85 0.02 3.76
C ASP A 23 -1.64 1.34 3.85
N ASP A 24 -1.26 2.22 4.76
CA ASP A 24 -1.95 3.49 5.07
C ASP A 24 -3.44 3.33 5.48
N THR A 25 -3.91 2.09 5.71
CA THR A 25 -5.25 1.74 6.19
C THR A 25 -5.22 1.18 7.60
N LEU A 26 -4.44 0.11 7.85
CA LEU A 26 -4.33 -0.52 9.18
C LEU A 26 -3.29 0.15 10.08
N TYR A 27 -2.48 1.04 9.53
CA TYR A 27 -1.60 1.93 10.28
C TYR A 27 -1.69 3.34 9.69
N PRO A 28 -1.47 4.39 10.50
CA PRO A 28 -1.60 5.75 10.00
C PRO A 28 -0.48 6.11 9.04
N LEU A 29 -0.80 6.90 8.01
CA LEU A 29 0.17 7.48 7.06
C LEU A 29 1.36 8.17 7.74
N SER A 30 1.15 8.72 8.96
CA SER A 30 2.18 9.37 9.76
C SER A 30 3.34 8.46 10.19
N CYS A 31 3.21 7.13 10.09
CA CYS A 31 4.31 6.19 10.31
C CYS A 31 5.43 6.32 9.27
N GLY A 32 5.15 6.96 8.13
CA GLY A 32 6.16 7.26 7.10
C GLY A 32 6.57 6.07 6.24
N ILE A 33 5.95 4.90 6.43
CA ILE A 33 6.23 3.67 5.67
C ILE A 33 6.03 3.88 4.17
N ALA A 34 4.88 4.46 3.76
CA ALA A 34 4.60 4.71 2.34
C ALA A 34 5.64 5.63 1.68
N LYS A 35 6.05 6.69 2.39
CA LYS A 35 7.09 7.61 1.90
C LYS A 35 8.44 6.91 1.75
N ALA A 36 8.85 6.13 2.76
CA ALA A 36 10.11 5.39 2.71
C ALA A 36 10.09 4.31 1.60
N CYS A 37 8.98 3.59 1.47
CA CYS A 37 8.79 2.58 0.42
C CYS A 37 8.89 3.21 -0.97
N GLY A 38 8.15 4.29 -1.22
CA GLY A 38 8.22 5.02 -2.49
C GLY A 38 9.63 5.51 -2.82
N GLN A 39 10.38 5.97 -1.82
CA GLN A 39 11.78 6.37 -2.01
C GLN A 39 12.69 5.18 -2.32
N ASN A 40 12.57 4.07 -1.59
CA ASN A 40 13.37 2.88 -1.83
C ASN A 40 13.13 2.28 -3.22
N ILE A 41 11.90 2.33 -3.74
CA ILE A 41 11.59 1.92 -5.12
C ILE A 41 12.35 2.77 -6.13
N LYS A 42 12.33 4.11 -5.95
CA LYS A 42 13.06 5.04 -6.82
C LYS A 42 14.56 4.81 -6.77
N ASP A 43 15.10 4.57 -5.59
CA ASP A 43 16.52 4.29 -5.41
C ASP A 43 16.90 2.93 -6.02
N TYR A 44 16.03 1.91 -5.93
CA TYR A 44 16.24 0.64 -6.65
C TYR A 44 16.31 0.85 -8.16
N MET A 45 15.39 1.64 -8.73
CA MET A 45 15.39 1.94 -10.17
C MET A 45 16.70 2.61 -10.62
N VAL A 46 17.27 3.51 -9.80
CA VAL A 46 18.53 4.17 -10.11
C VAL A 46 19.72 3.23 -9.89
N GLU A 47 19.83 2.63 -8.71
CA GLU A 47 21.01 1.89 -8.26
C GLU A 47 21.14 0.51 -8.90
N LYS A 48 20.01 -0.19 -9.09
CA LYS A 48 19.99 -1.58 -9.55
C LYS A 48 19.65 -1.71 -11.03
N LEU A 49 18.77 -0.84 -11.52
CA LEU A 49 18.34 -0.88 -12.93
C LEU A 49 19.04 0.17 -13.80
N GLY A 50 19.84 1.07 -13.21
CA GLY A 50 20.58 2.08 -13.95
C GLY A 50 19.71 3.13 -14.64
N ILE A 51 18.47 3.31 -14.17
CA ILE A 51 17.52 4.26 -14.76
C ILE A 51 17.92 5.68 -14.35
N ASP A 52 17.91 6.59 -15.33
CA ASP A 52 18.30 7.98 -15.10
C ASP A 52 17.36 8.66 -14.08
N ARG A 53 17.95 9.33 -13.08
CA ARG A 53 17.20 9.96 -11.98
C ARG A 53 16.22 11.03 -12.46
N SER A 54 16.49 11.70 -13.58
CA SER A 54 15.62 12.76 -14.12
C SER A 54 14.26 12.26 -14.60
N ILE A 55 14.13 10.98 -14.95
CA ILE A 55 12.88 10.40 -15.48
C ILE A 55 12.11 9.58 -14.44
N ILE A 56 12.68 9.36 -13.24
CA ILE A 56 12.15 8.41 -12.25
C ILE A 56 10.73 8.76 -11.81
N ASP A 57 10.44 10.04 -11.53
CA ASP A 57 9.13 10.44 -11.03
C ASP A 57 8.04 10.24 -12.09
N ASP A 58 8.31 10.66 -13.32
CA ASP A 58 7.38 10.48 -14.45
C ASP A 58 7.18 9.00 -14.78
N LEU A 59 8.27 8.23 -14.82
CA LEU A 59 8.21 6.79 -15.06
C LEU A 59 7.43 6.07 -13.95
N SER A 60 7.70 6.38 -12.66
CA SER A 60 6.98 5.78 -11.53
C SER A 60 5.48 6.08 -11.61
N ASN A 61 5.12 7.33 -11.90
CA ASN A 61 3.72 7.72 -12.07
C ASN A 61 3.05 7.01 -13.23
N HIS A 62 3.75 6.89 -14.36
CA HIS A 62 3.26 6.18 -15.54
C HIS A 62 3.06 4.68 -15.25
N LEU A 63 4.04 4.04 -14.62
CA LEU A 63 3.97 2.62 -14.29
C LEU A 63 2.86 2.33 -13.29
N TYR A 64 2.74 3.14 -12.24
CA TYR A 64 1.67 2.99 -11.25
C TYR A 64 0.27 3.13 -11.89
N LYS A 65 0.05 4.15 -12.71
CA LYS A 65 -1.26 4.38 -13.35
C LYS A 65 -1.68 3.26 -14.30
N ASN A 66 -0.73 2.64 -15.00
CA ASN A 66 -1.03 1.65 -16.03
C ASN A 66 -0.98 0.21 -15.52
N TYR A 67 -0.22 -0.07 -14.45
CA TYR A 67 0.06 -1.44 -13.98
C TYR A 67 -0.22 -1.65 -12.48
N GLY A 68 -0.68 -0.62 -11.76
CA GLY A 68 -1.05 -0.68 -10.35
C GLY A 68 0.13 -0.62 -9.37
N THR A 69 1.33 -1.03 -9.78
CA THR A 69 2.57 -0.87 -9.00
C THR A 69 3.76 -0.59 -9.92
N THR A 70 4.78 0.10 -9.39
CA THR A 70 6.04 0.31 -10.12
C THR A 70 6.71 -1.02 -10.47
N MET A 71 6.72 -1.99 -9.55
CA MET A 71 7.33 -3.31 -9.77
C MET A 71 6.67 -4.06 -10.94
N ALA A 72 5.34 -4.16 -10.95
CA ALA A 72 4.61 -4.82 -12.03
C ALA A 72 4.85 -4.12 -13.38
N GLY A 73 4.86 -2.79 -13.36
CA GLY A 73 5.15 -1.99 -14.54
C GLY A 73 6.56 -2.21 -15.10
N LEU A 74 7.59 -2.23 -14.23
CA LEU A 74 8.96 -2.51 -14.65
C LEU A 74 9.09 -3.89 -15.33
N ARG A 75 8.48 -4.92 -14.75
CA ARG A 75 8.44 -6.26 -15.36
C ARG A 75 7.71 -6.26 -16.70
N ALA A 76 6.57 -5.57 -16.79
CA ALA A 76 5.76 -5.51 -18.01
C ALA A 76 6.50 -4.85 -19.18
N ILE A 77 7.36 -3.87 -18.91
CA ILE A 77 8.16 -3.19 -19.95
C ILE A 77 9.52 -3.85 -20.22
N GLY A 78 9.79 -5.01 -19.62
CA GLY A 78 10.92 -5.86 -19.96
C GLY A 78 12.15 -5.78 -19.04
N TYR A 79 12.07 -5.09 -17.89
CA TYR A 79 13.13 -5.22 -16.89
C TYR A 79 13.08 -6.61 -16.25
N ASP A 80 14.24 -7.26 -16.18
CA ASP A 80 14.41 -8.54 -15.52
C ASP A 80 15.24 -8.35 -14.25
N PHE A 81 14.62 -8.64 -13.11
CA PHE A 81 15.21 -8.59 -11.78
C PHE A 81 14.53 -9.60 -10.87
N ASP A 82 15.26 -10.05 -9.86
CA ASP A 82 14.77 -11.01 -8.88
C ASP A 82 13.79 -10.35 -7.89
N TYR A 83 12.67 -11.04 -7.61
CA TYR A 83 11.63 -10.50 -6.73
C TYR A 83 12.06 -10.46 -5.27
N ASP A 84 12.82 -11.45 -4.81
CA ASP A 84 13.28 -11.49 -3.42
C ASP A 84 14.33 -10.41 -3.18
N GLU A 85 15.22 -10.16 -4.14
CA GLU A 85 16.14 -9.02 -4.09
C GLU A 85 15.40 -7.69 -4.05
N TYR A 86 14.41 -7.50 -4.95
CA TYR A 86 13.60 -6.29 -4.99
C TYR A 86 12.89 -6.05 -3.65
N HIS A 87 12.21 -7.06 -3.12
CA HIS A 87 11.50 -6.94 -1.85
C HIS A 87 12.45 -6.73 -0.68
N SER A 88 13.60 -7.42 -0.65
CA SER A 88 14.61 -7.20 0.37
C SER A 88 15.17 -5.77 0.33
N PHE A 89 15.37 -5.20 -0.85
CA PHE A 89 15.87 -3.83 -0.99
C PHE A 89 14.81 -2.80 -0.59
N VAL A 90 13.58 -2.97 -1.10
CA VAL A 90 12.49 -2.01 -0.91
C VAL A 90 11.91 -2.08 0.50
N HIS A 91 11.60 -3.28 0.99
CA HIS A 91 10.93 -3.47 2.27
C HIS A 91 11.90 -3.71 3.44
N GLY A 92 13.05 -4.34 3.20
CA GLY A 92 14.02 -4.65 4.27
C GLY A 92 14.66 -3.43 4.94
N ARG A 93 14.45 -2.23 4.37
CA ARG A 93 14.98 -0.94 4.87
C ARG A 93 13.88 -0.01 5.38
N LEU A 94 12.65 -0.50 5.51
CA LEU A 94 11.54 0.31 6.00
C LEU A 94 11.65 0.54 7.52
N PRO A 95 11.25 1.74 8.01
CA PRO A 95 11.33 2.08 9.42
C PRO A 95 10.17 1.45 10.21
N TYR A 96 10.14 0.11 10.27
CA TYR A 96 9.07 -0.64 10.94
C TYR A 96 9.00 -0.37 12.44
N GLU A 97 10.07 0.13 13.05
CA GLU A 97 10.09 0.63 14.42
C GLU A 97 9.11 1.78 14.69
N ASN A 98 8.66 2.48 13.64
CA ASN A 98 7.62 3.51 13.75
C ASN A 98 6.22 2.93 13.93
N LEU A 99 6.02 1.65 13.60
CA LEU A 99 4.76 0.97 13.83
C LEU A 99 4.63 0.66 15.32
N LYS A 100 3.67 1.31 15.96
CA LYS A 100 3.32 1.03 17.34
C LYS A 100 2.17 0.03 17.35
N PRO A 101 2.21 -1.00 18.23
CA PRO A 101 1.03 -1.81 18.47
C PRO A 101 -0.14 -0.89 18.81
N ASP A 102 -1.25 -1.05 18.11
CA ASP A 102 -2.43 -0.26 18.43
C ASP A 102 -2.96 -0.71 19.82
N PRO A 103 -3.08 0.23 20.78
CA PRO A 103 -3.44 -0.10 22.16
C PRO A 103 -4.83 -0.73 22.30
N ILE A 104 -5.71 -0.58 21.31
CA ILE A 104 -7.08 -1.13 21.32
C ILE A 104 -7.13 -2.51 20.66
N SER A 105 -6.26 -2.80 19.70
CA SER A 105 -6.20 -4.08 18.98
C SER A 105 -5.16 -5.04 19.56
N LYS A 106 -5.43 -5.55 20.78
CA LYS A 106 -4.78 -6.78 21.26
C LYS A 106 -5.49 -8.05 20.79
N GLU A 107 -6.73 -7.92 20.34
CA GLU A 107 -7.44 -9.00 19.67
C GLU A 107 -7.10 -8.96 18.18
N PRO A 108 -6.62 -10.06 17.57
CA PRO A 108 -6.51 -10.14 16.12
C PRO A 108 -7.87 -9.79 15.51
N LEU A 109 -7.89 -9.09 14.37
CA LEU A 109 -9.11 -8.71 13.61
C LEU A 109 -10.18 -9.80 13.79
N ALA A 110 -11.08 -9.57 14.74
CA ALA A 110 -11.89 -10.65 15.27
C ALA A 110 -12.80 -11.14 14.15
N LYS A 111 -12.99 -12.46 14.07
CA LYS A 111 -13.94 -13.03 13.11
C LYS A 111 -15.27 -12.29 13.29
N PRO A 112 -15.87 -11.74 12.23
CA PRO A 112 -17.17 -11.07 12.37
C PRO A 112 -18.12 -12.05 13.05
N THR A 113 -18.57 -11.69 14.25
CA THR A 113 -19.56 -12.49 14.97
C THR A 113 -20.89 -12.23 14.29
N LEU A 114 -21.33 -13.21 13.50
CA LEU A 114 -22.59 -13.21 12.75
C LEU A 114 -23.80 -13.35 13.68
#